data_AF-A0AAN7U2Z1-F1
#
_entry.id   AF-A0AAN7U2Z1-F1
#
_cell.length_a   1.000
_cell.length_b   1.000
_cell.length_c   1.000
_cell.angle_alpha   90.00
_cell.angle_beta   90.00
_cell.angle_gamma   90.00
#
_symmetry.space_group_name_H-M   'P 1'
#
loop_
_entity.id
_entity.type
_entity.pdbx_description
1 polymer ?
#
loop_
_entity_poly.entity_id
_entity_poly.type
_entity_poly.pdbx_seq_one_letter_code
_entity_poly.pdbx_strand_id
1 'polypeptide(L)'
;MNPQLQQQMLMNPQIESQLNQMNQISVLNQLNNLSPINSLNNNISNYVPVIGRDLITPADIPRASLLTYSNQNSAMNFAKSLQIETPGDVFNITFSKYYLNNIVSLSNNNAFGAQAHYNSLVSLYNNVNNLSLLGLNNTVGYINIISKYTNFDTSKFDSITTSINNFKASINSILQSSIDLSNAMNSTKNSLSPNSPNTATAQIVRDNYDLAINSVLSIGTHLNNMKSPLDEMLNTVYSIKEEVNQYVDTLLTDQEYMDDMNTMMRSFLFSSTTFYSRSILFTRLKDFF
;
A
#
# COMPACT_ATOMS: atom_id res chain seq x y z
N MET A 1 -55.52 -12.37 16.07
CA MET A 1 -54.67 -12.32 14.85
C MET A 1 -54.39 -13.76 14.44
N ASN A 2 -54.75 -14.17 13.23
CA ASN A 2 -54.71 -15.58 12.81
C ASN A 2 -53.23 -16.03 12.62
N PRO A 3 -52.73 -17.04 13.36
CA PRO A 3 -51.35 -17.53 13.25
C PRO A 3 -50.97 -18.05 11.86
N GLN A 4 -51.96 -18.43 11.03
CA GLN A 4 -51.73 -18.88 9.66
C GLN A 4 -51.41 -17.73 8.69
N LEU A 5 -51.73 -16.48 9.02
CA LEU A 5 -51.32 -15.30 8.25
C LEU A 5 -49.88 -14.86 8.57
N GLN A 6 -49.31 -15.29 9.69
CA GLN A 6 -47.91 -15.00 10.05
C GLN A 6 -46.90 -15.95 9.37
N GLN A 7 -47.33 -17.14 8.93
CA GLN A 7 -46.47 -18.08 8.20
C GLN A 7 -46.49 -17.89 6.67
N GLN A 8 -47.47 -17.19 6.10
CA GLN A 8 -47.50 -16.89 4.66
C GLN A 8 -46.73 -15.62 4.25
N MET A 9 -46.24 -14.84 5.21
CA MET A 9 -45.38 -13.67 4.93
C MET A 9 -43.88 -14.00 4.85
N LEU A 10 -43.48 -15.26 5.10
CA LEU A 10 -42.06 -15.64 5.21
C LEU A 10 -41.47 -16.37 4.00
N MET A 11 -42.20 -16.56 2.90
CA MET A 11 -41.61 -17.08 1.66
C MET A 11 -42.33 -16.52 0.44
N ASN A 12 -42.11 -15.24 0.14
CA ASN A 12 -42.31 -14.75 -1.23
C ASN A 12 -40.93 -14.51 -1.87
N PRO A 13 -40.45 -15.44 -2.72
CA PRO A 13 -39.17 -15.32 -3.41
C PRO A 13 -39.04 -14.03 -4.25
N GLN A 14 -40.17 -13.42 -4.64
CA GLN A 14 -40.17 -12.14 -5.35
C GLN A 14 -39.74 -10.97 -4.47
N ILE A 15 -39.99 -11.02 -3.15
CA ILE A 15 -39.61 -9.95 -2.22
C ILE A 15 -38.11 -10.00 -1.91
N GLU A 16 -37.52 -11.19 -1.73
CA GLU A 16 -36.05 -11.37 -1.59
C GLU A 16 -35.30 -10.98 -2.87
N SER A 17 -35.85 -11.32 -4.04
CA SER A 17 -35.30 -10.88 -5.34
C SER A 17 -35.31 -9.36 -5.50
N GLN A 18 -36.36 -8.69 -5.05
CA GLN A 18 -36.45 -7.22 -5.12
C GLN A 18 -35.51 -6.53 -4.12
N LEU A 19 -35.35 -7.07 -2.91
CA LEU A 19 -34.38 -6.58 -1.92
C LEU A 19 -32.93 -6.74 -2.38
N ASN A 20 -32.59 -7.85 -3.05
CA ASN A 20 -31.25 -8.04 -3.62
C ASN A 20 -30.98 -7.14 -4.83
N GLN A 21 -31.98 -6.85 -5.67
CA GLN A 21 -31.85 -5.88 -6.75
C GLN A 21 -31.70 -4.44 -6.24
N MET A 22 -32.43 -4.06 -5.18
CA MET A 22 -32.30 -2.74 -4.55
C MET A 22 -30.92 -2.54 -3.90
N ASN A 23 -30.34 -3.58 -3.29
CA ASN A 23 -28.99 -3.51 -2.73
C ASN A 23 -27.91 -3.43 -3.82
N GLN A 24 -28.09 -4.06 -4.98
CA GLN A 24 -27.15 -3.93 -6.10
C GLN A 24 -27.21 -2.55 -6.78
N ILE A 25 -28.39 -1.93 -6.88
CA ILE A 25 -28.55 -0.57 -7.44
C ILE A 25 -27.96 0.50 -6.51
N SER A 26 -28.04 0.29 -5.19
CA SER A 26 -27.39 1.13 -4.17
C SER A 26 -25.86 1.14 -4.29
N VAL A 27 -25.25 -0.02 -4.52
CA VAL A 27 -23.78 -0.15 -4.69
C VAL A 27 -23.31 0.42 -6.04
N LEU A 28 -24.08 0.25 -7.11
CA LEU A 28 -23.78 0.84 -8.43
C LEU A 28 -23.91 2.37 -8.45
N ASN A 29 -24.83 2.95 -7.68
CA ASN A 29 -24.94 4.40 -7.55
C ASN A 29 -23.86 5.02 -6.64
N GLN A 30 -23.14 4.23 -5.83
CA GLN A 30 -21.94 4.69 -5.13
C GLN A 30 -20.69 4.67 -6.03
N LEU A 31 -20.67 3.86 -7.10
CA LEU A 31 -19.58 3.83 -8.07
C LEU A 31 -19.72 4.89 -9.18
N ASN A 32 -20.95 5.35 -9.48
CA ASN A 32 -21.22 6.36 -10.50
C ASN A 32 -21.14 7.83 -10.02
N ASN A 33 -20.76 8.08 -8.75
CA ASN A 33 -20.43 9.42 -8.26
C ASN A 33 -18.94 9.79 -8.43
N LEU A 34 -18.18 9.03 -9.24
CA LEU A 34 -16.92 9.49 -9.81
C LEU A 34 -17.23 10.41 -11.00
N SER A 35 -17.63 11.65 -10.69
CA SER A 35 -17.84 12.70 -11.69
C SER A 35 -16.57 12.95 -12.53
N PRO A 36 -16.71 13.30 -13.81
CA PRO A 36 -15.59 13.60 -14.69
C PRO A 36 -14.86 14.86 -14.20
N ILE A 37 -13.53 14.80 -14.17
CA ILE A 37 -12.65 15.93 -13.87
C ILE A 37 -12.88 17.01 -14.93
N ASN A 38 -13.78 17.95 -14.63
CA ASN A 38 -13.84 19.22 -15.34
C ASN A 38 -12.63 20.05 -14.92
N SER A 39 -11.65 20.14 -15.82
CA SER A 39 -10.52 21.05 -15.74
C SER A 39 -11.02 22.49 -15.80
N LEU A 40 -11.27 23.10 -14.65
CA LEU A 40 -11.44 24.54 -14.53
C LEU A 40 -10.13 25.16 -14.04
N ASN A 41 -9.65 26.11 -14.85
CA ASN A 41 -8.53 27.00 -14.61
C ASN A 41 -8.46 27.47 -13.16
N ASN A 42 -7.50 26.94 -12.40
CA ASN A 42 -7.08 27.55 -11.15
C ASN A 42 -5.76 28.27 -11.39
N ASN A 43 -5.86 29.58 -11.54
CA ASN A 43 -4.76 30.49 -11.23
C ASN A 43 -4.19 30.11 -9.86
N ILE A 44 -2.88 29.86 -9.78
CA ILE A 44 -2.16 29.67 -8.53
C ILE A 44 -2.15 31.03 -7.82
N SER A 45 -3.17 31.29 -7.01
CA SER A 45 -3.16 32.41 -6.07
C SER A 45 -2.40 31.97 -4.82
N ASN A 46 -1.32 32.69 -4.55
CA ASN A 46 -0.39 32.53 -3.45
C ASN A 46 -1.00 32.13 -2.10
N TYR A 47 -0.29 31.24 -1.41
CA TYR A 47 -0.26 31.08 0.04
C TYR A 47 -1.60 30.79 0.73
N VAL A 48 -1.92 29.49 0.85
CA VAL A 48 -2.56 28.97 2.05
C VAL A 48 -1.81 27.68 2.36
N PRO A 49 -1.27 27.51 3.56
CA PRO A 49 -0.55 26.29 3.85
C PRO A 49 -1.52 25.11 3.66
N VAL A 50 -1.02 23.98 3.16
CA VAL A 50 -1.73 22.69 3.25
C VAL A 50 -2.03 22.34 4.72
N ILE A 51 -1.41 23.07 5.65
CA ILE A 51 -1.64 23.06 7.08
C ILE A 51 -3.08 23.49 7.39
N GLY A 52 -3.86 22.57 7.95
CA GLY A 52 -5.25 22.79 8.36
C GLY A 52 -6.30 22.34 7.35
N ARG A 53 -5.94 21.95 6.11
CA ARG A 53 -6.89 21.34 5.16
C ARG A 53 -6.74 19.83 5.14
N ASP A 54 -7.84 19.13 5.35
CA ASP A 54 -7.86 17.67 5.28
C ASP A 54 -7.57 17.20 3.85
N LEU A 55 -6.52 16.39 3.69
CA LEU A 55 -6.27 15.58 2.51
C LEU A 55 -7.41 14.57 2.34
N ILE A 56 -7.83 14.36 1.09
CA ILE A 56 -9.00 13.53 0.77
C ILE A 56 -8.55 12.15 0.32
N THR A 57 -7.43 12.04 -0.40
CA THR A 57 -6.95 10.79 -1.00
C THR A 57 -5.43 10.62 -0.83
N PRO A 58 -4.92 9.38 -0.90
CA PRO A 58 -3.47 9.15 -0.92
C PRO A 58 -2.72 9.87 -2.06
N ALA A 59 -3.38 10.07 -3.20
CA ALA A 59 -2.80 10.79 -4.34
C ALA A 59 -2.58 12.28 -4.05
N ASP A 60 -3.13 12.81 -2.95
CA ASP A 60 -2.86 14.17 -2.50
C ASP A 60 -1.54 14.29 -1.75
N ILE A 61 -0.94 13.19 -1.27
CA ILE A 61 0.36 13.21 -0.56
C ILE A 61 1.46 13.82 -1.44
N PRO A 62 1.70 13.36 -2.71
CA PRO A 62 2.70 13.99 -3.57
C PRO A 62 2.39 15.45 -3.93
N ARG A 63 1.11 15.84 -3.94
CA ARG A 63 0.71 17.23 -4.21
C ARG A 63 1.04 18.12 -3.02
N ALA A 64 0.77 17.63 -1.82
CA ALA A 64 1.10 18.32 -0.57
C ALA A 64 2.62 18.50 -0.39
N SER A 65 3.42 17.51 -0.80
CA SER A 65 4.88 17.61 -0.75
C SER A 65 5.49 18.46 -1.85
N LEU A 66 4.79 18.74 -2.95
CA LEU A 66 5.35 19.57 -4.03
C LEU A 66 5.83 20.94 -3.52
N LEU A 67 5.14 21.48 -2.51
CA LEU A 67 5.45 22.77 -1.89
C LEU A 67 6.64 22.72 -0.94
N THR A 68 7.13 21.53 -0.58
CA THR A 68 8.31 21.38 0.29
C THR A 68 9.61 21.49 -0.50
N TYR A 69 9.58 21.31 -1.83
CA TYR A 69 10.74 21.52 -2.69
C TYR A 69 10.97 23.01 -2.97
N SER A 70 12.22 23.43 -2.86
CA SER A 70 12.61 24.83 -3.10
C SER A 70 12.46 25.29 -4.55
N ASN A 71 12.46 24.36 -5.51
CA ASN A 71 12.24 24.62 -6.94
C ASN A 71 11.97 23.31 -7.71
N GLN A 72 11.61 23.44 -8.99
CA GLN A 72 11.34 22.31 -9.89
C GLN A 72 12.53 21.35 -10.03
N ASN A 73 13.77 21.86 -10.11
CA ASN A 73 14.95 21.00 -10.23
C ASN A 73 15.14 20.13 -8.98
N SER A 74 14.92 20.68 -7.78
CA SER A 74 14.94 19.94 -6.52
C SER A 74 13.89 18.83 -6.52
N ALA A 75 12.65 19.14 -6.95
CA ALA A 75 11.57 18.16 -7.06
C ALA A 75 11.90 17.04 -8.08
N MET A 76 12.43 17.40 -9.25
CA MET A 76 12.83 16.43 -10.27
C MET A 76 14.01 15.57 -9.83
N ASN A 77 15.00 16.14 -9.15
CA ASN A 77 16.15 15.39 -8.65
C ASN A 77 15.73 14.41 -7.55
N PHE A 78 14.82 14.82 -6.67
CA PHE A 78 14.23 13.91 -5.69
C PHE A 78 13.43 12.79 -6.36
N ALA A 79 12.58 13.10 -7.34
CA ALA A 79 11.83 12.08 -8.08
C ALA A 79 12.77 11.06 -8.76
N LYS A 80 13.94 11.50 -9.24
CA LYS A 80 15.00 10.62 -9.77
C LYS A 80 15.68 9.80 -8.67
N SER A 81 16.00 10.40 -7.52
CA SER A 81 16.65 9.70 -6.40
C SER A 81 15.75 8.66 -5.74
N LEU A 82 14.43 8.79 -5.92
CA LEU A 82 13.47 7.82 -5.41
C LEU A 82 13.52 6.46 -6.12
N GLN A 83 14.29 6.31 -7.22
CA GLN A 83 14.45 5.11 -8.07
C GLN A 83 13.63 3.91 -7.57
N ILE A 84 12.32 3.98 -7.82
CA ILE A 84 11.32 3.27 -7.02
C ILE A 84 11.24 1.81 -7.45
N GLU A 85 11.44 1.60 -8.75
CA GLU A 85 11.14 0.36 -9.47
C GLU A 85 12.14 0.21 -10.61
N THR A 86 12.80 -0.95 -10.72
CA THR A 86 13.51 -1.28 -11.96
C THR A 86 12.48 -1.88 -12.93
N PRO A 87 12.52 -1.55 -14.23
CA PRO A 87 11.59 -2.14 -15.20
C PRO A 87 11.59 -3.67 -15.18
N GLY A 88 12.76 -4.27 -14.92
CA GLY A 88 12.90 -5.72 -14.76
C GLY A 88 12.13 -6.27 -13.56
N ASP A 89 12.19 -5.61 -12.40
CA ASP A 89 11.43 -6.01 -11.21
C ASP A 89 9.93 -5.90 -11.45
N VAL A 90 9.45 -4.79 -12.02
CA VAL A 90 8.03 -4.60 -12.33
C VAL A 90 7.54 -5.68 -13.28
N PHE A 91 8.30 -5.95 -14.35
CA PHE A 91 7.96 -7.01 -15.30
C PHE A 91 7.90 -8.37 -14.61
N ASN A 92 8.96 -8.76 -13.91
CA ASN A 92 9.04 -10.07 -13.26
C ASN A 92 7.94 -10.25 -12.20
N ILE A 93 7.71 -9.26 -11.34
CA ILE A 93 6.64 -9.27 -10.34
C ILE A 93 5.26 -9.39 -11.01
N THR A 94 5.02 -8.68 -12.11
CA THR A 94 3.73 -8.75 -12.82
C THR A 94 3.52 -10.12 -13.48
N PHE A 95 4.58 -10.71 -14.04
CA PHE A 95 4.50 -11.95 -14.81
C PHE A 95 4.75 -13.24 -14.00
N SER A 96 5.17 -13.12 -12.74
CA SER A 96 5.50 -14.23 -11.83
C SER A 96 4.43 -15.33 -11.77
N LYS A 97 3.15 -14.96 -11.74
CA LYS A 97 2.04 -15.92 -11.74
C LYS A 97 1.98 -16.74 -13.03
N TYR A 98 2.33 -16.14 -14.17
CA TYR A 98 2.33 -16.82 -15.46
C TYR A 98 3.48 -17.82 -15.54
N TYR A 99 4.63 -17.53 -14.92
CA TYR A 99 5.72 -18.50 -14.83
C TYR A 99 5.29 -19.74 -14.02
N LEU A 100 4.64 -19.54 -12.87
CA LEU A 100 4.12 -20.67 -12.08
C LEU A 100 2.96 -21.39 -12.79
N ASN A 101 2.06 -20.64 -13.44
CA ASN A 101 0.94 -21.23 -14.17
C ASN A 101 1.41 -22.03 -15.40
N ASN A 102 2.50 -21.60 -16.06
CA ASN A 102 3.16 -22.39 -17.10
C ASN A 102 3.62 -23.73 -16.53
N ILE A 103 4.27 -23.75 -15.35
CA ILE A 103 4.70 -25.00 -14.72
C ILE A 103 3.49 -25.90 -14.38
N VAL A 104 2.40 -25.32 -13.84
CA VAL A 104 1.15 -26.05 -13.58
C VAL A 104 0.60 -26.68 -14.87
N SER A 105 0.56 -25.93 -15.97
CA SER A 105 0.05 -26.41 -17.25
C SER A 105 0.88 -27.53 -17.88
N LEU A 106 2.16 -27.65 -17.52
CA LEU A 106 3.05 -28.72 -17.99
C LEU A 106 2.83 -30.05 -17.27
N SER A 107 1.91 -30.12 -16.29
CA SER A 107 1.64 -31.35 -15.53
C SER A 107 0.17 -31.52 -15.17
N ASN A 108 -0.43 -32.64 -15.58
CA ASN A 108 -1.83 -32.98 -15.27
C ASN A 108 -2.06 -33.39 -13.80
N ASN A 109 -1.01 -33.55 -12.99
CA ASN A 109 -1.09 -34.06 -11.61
C ASN A 109 -0.18 -33.29 -10.63
N ASN A 110 0.20 -32.05 -10.97
CA ASN A 110 1.09 -31.23 -10.15
C ASN A 110 2.43 -31.92 -9.82
N ALA A 111 2.97 -32.71 -10.75
CA ALA A 111 4.24 -33.43 -10.59
C ALA A 111 5.43 -32.51 -10.28
N PHE A 112 5.34 -31.23 -10.64
CA PHE A 112 6.36 -30.22 -10.38
C PHE A 112 6.09 -29.35 -9.14
N GLY A 113 5.01 -29.61 -8.40
CA GLY A 113 4.69 -28.94 -7.13
C GLY A 113 4.23 -27.47 -7.23
N ALA A 114 4.08 -26.92 -8.44
CA ALA A 114 3.84 -25.49 -8.65
C ALA A 114 2.47 -24.99 -8.19
N GLN A 115 1.45 -25.85 -8.08
CA GLN A 115 0.09 -25.43 -7.69
C GLN A 115 0.07 -24.77 -6.29
N ALA A 116 0.78 -25.37 -5.32
CA ALA A 116 0.85 -24.82 -3.97
C ALA A 116 1.60 -23.48 -3.95
N HIS A 117 2.71 -23.40 -4.69
CA HIS A 117 3.51 -22.17 -4.81
C HIS A 117 2.74 -21.04 -5.48
N TYR A 118 1.91 -21.34 -6.48
CA TYR A 118 1.01 -20.39 -7.12
C TYR A 118 0.02 -19.79 -6.11
N ASN A 119 -0.65 -20.63 -5.33
CA ASN A 119 -1.62 -20.17 -4.33
C ASN A 119 -0.95 -19.32 -3.23
N SER A 120 0.25 -19.70 -2.79
CA SER A 120 1.04 -18.93 -1.84
C SER A 120 1.48 -17.58 -2.42
N LEU A 121 1.87 -17.54 -3.71
CA LEU A 121 2.22 -16.31 -4.40
C LEU A 121 1.02 -15.34 -4.49
N VAL A 122 -0.16 -15.83 -4.85
CA VAL A 122 -1.40 -15.03 -4.88
C VAL A 122 -1.71 -14.46 -3.49
N SER A 123 -1.56 -15.29 -2.46
CA SER A 123 -1.78 -14.85 -1.07
C SER A 123 -0.77 -13.78 -0.65
N LEU A 124 0.50 -13.94 -1.02
CA LEU A 124 1.55 -12.94 -0.80
C LEU A 124 1.18 -11.61 -1.48
N TYR A 125 0.74 -11.63 -2.74
CA TYR A 125 0.33 -10.42 -3.45
C TYR A 125 -0.84 -9.71 -2.79
N ASN A 126 -1.88 -10.45 -2.38
CA ASN A 126 -3.03 -9.88 -1.68
C ASN A 126 -2.61 -9.23 -0.36
N ASN A 127 -1.73 -9.88 0.41
CA ASN A 127 -1.22 -9.33 1.67
C ASN A 127 -0.44 -8.04 1.44
N VAL A 128 0.45 -8.01 0.44
CA VAL A 128 1.26 -6.83 0.11
C VAL A 128 0.39 -5.67 -0.40
N ASN A 129 -0.60 -5.96 -1.25
CA ASN A 129 -1.54 -4.95 -1.76
C ASN A 129 -2.36 -4.32 -0.63
N ASN A 130 -2.98 -5.16 0.21
CA ASN A 130 -3.77 -4.70 1.35
C ASN A 130 -2.95 -3.88 2.33
N LEU A 131 -1.73 -4.33 2.63
CA LEU A 131 -0.79 -3.59 3.46
C LEU A 131 -0.48 -2.22 2.84
N SER A 132 -0.15 -2.18 1.55
CA SER A 132 0.18 -0.92 0.87
C SER A 132 -1.00 0.07 0.89
N LEU A 133 -2.23 -0.39 0.60
CA LEU A 133 -3.43 0.45 0.63
C LEU A 133 -3.72 0.98 2.04
N LEU A 134 -3.65 0.12 3.05
CA LEU A 134 -3.84 0.49 4.46
C LEU A 134 -2.81 1.54 4.88
N GLY A 135 -1.54 1.32 4.54
CA GLY A 135 -0.44 2.24 4.85
C GLY A 135 -0.67 3.62 4.26
N LEU A 136 -1.03 3.67 2.97
CA LEU A 136 -1.33 4.91 2.28
C LEU A 136 -2.49 5.68 2.93
N ASN A 137 -3.60 5.00 3.23
CA ASN A 137 -4.76 5.61 3.87
C ASN A 137 -4.43 6.12 5.27
N ASN A 138 -3.66 5.36 6.04
CA ASN A 138 -3.22 5.76 7.37
C ASN A 138 -2.31 7.00 7.29
N THR A 139 -1.35 7.05 6.36
CA THR A 139 -0.47 8.20 6.17
C THR A 139 -1.25 9.49 5.85
N VAL A 140 -2.30 9.40 5.02
CA VAL A 140 -3.22 10.53 4.80
C VAL A 140 -3.84 11.01 6.12
N GLY A 141 -4.35 10.08 6.93
CA GLY A 141 -4.89 10.39 8.25
C GLY A 141 -3.87 11.04 9.19
N TYR A 142 -2.63 10.56 9.20
CA TYR A 142 -1.55 11.13 10.02
C TYR A 142 -1.25 12.58 9.64
N ILE A 143 -1.15 12.87 8.34
CA ILE A 143 -0.94 14.24 7.84
C ILE A 143 -2.06 15.16 8.30
N ASN A 144 -3.32 14.72 8.20
CA ASN A 144 -4.48 15.50 8.65
C ASN A 144 -4.51 15.75 10.16
N ILE A 145 -3.92 14.84 10.95
CA ILE A 145 -3.78 15.03 12.40
C ILE A 145 -2.66 16.02 12.70
N ILE A 146 -1.46 15.78 12.16
CA ILE A 146 -0.25 16.57 12.46
C ILE A 146 -0.38 18.01 11.97
N SER A 147 -1.01 18.21 10.82
CA SER A 147 -1.19 19.53 10.21
C SER A 147 -2.15 20.46 10.98
N LYS A 148 -2.80 19.98 12.04
CA LYS A 148 -3.70 20.77 12.89
C LYS A 148 -2.94 21.26 14.11
N TYR A 149 -2.08 22.27 13.91
CA TYR A 149 -1.16 22.84 14.93
C TYR A 149 -1.83 23.42 16.18
N THR A 150 -3.15 23.62 16.13
CA THR A 150 -3.94 24.12 17.25
C THR A 150 -4.46 23.00 18.15
N ASN A 151 -4.21 21.73 17.81
CA ASN A 151 -4.64 20.58 18.58
C ASN A 151 -3.47 20.03 19.38
N PHE A 152 -3.34 20.51 20.63
CA PHE A 152 -2.25 20.14 21.54
C PHE A 152 -2.44 18.79 22.23
N ASP A 153 -3.32 17.92 21.70
CA ASP A 153 -3.56 16.58 22.24
C ASP A 153 -2.48 15.61 21.79
N THR A 154 -1.46 15.44 22.63
CA THR A 154 -0.30 14.60 22.34
C THR A 154 -0.60 13.11 22.29
N SER A 155 -1.77 12.66 22.78
CA SER A 155 -2.19 11.26 22.69
C SER A 155 -2.44 10.79 21.25
N LYS A 156 -2.74 11.72 20.34
CA LYS A 156 -2.88 11.43 18.91
C LYS A 156 -1.55 11.06 18.27
N PHE A 157 -0.44 11.64 18.72
CA PHE A 157 0.90 11.28 18.25
C PHE A 157 1.31 9.88 18.73
N ASP A 158 0.87 9.47 19.91
CA ASP A 158 1.04 8.09 20.39
C ASP A 158 0.28 7.10 19.52
N SER A 159 -0.96 7.44 19.14
CA SER A 159 -1.75 6.61 18.22
C SER A 159 -1.08 6.45 16.85
N ILE A 160 -0.52 7.54 16.30
CA ILE A 160 0.27 7.49 15.04
C ILE A 160 1.51 6.60 15.22
N THR A 161 2.25 6.78 16.31
CA THR A 161 3.44 6.00 16.66
C THR A 161 3.13 4.50 16.72
N THR A 162 2.10 4.11 17.46
CA THR A 162 1.66 2.71 17.56
C THR A 162 1.27 2.18 16.18
N SER A 163 0.53 2.95 15.39
CA SER A 163 0.08 2.54 14.07
C SER A 163 1.25 2.34 13.08
N ILE A 164 2.26 3.23 13.08
CA ILE A 164 3.48 3.05 12.27
C ILE A 164 4.25 1.80 12.72
N ASN A 165 4.41 1.57 14.03
CA ASN A 165 5.10 0.38 14.54
C ASN A 165 4.37 -0.92 14.17
N ASN A 166 3.04 -0.94 14.26
CA ASN A 166 2.24 -2.07 13.79
C ASN A 166 2.44 -2.32 12.29
N PHE A 167 2.48 -1.25 11.49
CA PHE A 167 2.73 -1.35 10.06
C PHE A 167 4.10 -1.96 9.75
N LYS A 168 5.15 -1.52 10.45
CA LYS A 168 6.51 -2.11 10.34
C LYS A 168 6.54 -3.58 10.73
N ALA A 169 5.77 -3.98 11.76
CA ALA A 169 5.64 -5.38 12.13
C ALA A 169 4.95 -6.21 11.04
N SER A 170 3.89 -5.69 10.43
CA SER A 170 3.24 -6.31 9.27
C SER A 170 4.17 -6.43 8.06
N ILE A 171 4.98 -5.41 7.76
CA ILE A 171 6.04 -5.50 6.73
C ILE A 171 6.96 -6.69 7.01
N ASN A 172 7.47 -6.83 8.24
CA ASN A 172 8.38 -7.91 8.59
C ASN A 172 7.72 -9.30 8.43
N SER A 173 6.44 -9.44 8.81
CA SER A 173 5.70 -10.70 8.66
C SER A 173 5.52 -11.10 7.19
N ILE A 174 5.19 -10.14 6.32
CA ILE A 174 5.02 -10.41 4.89
C ILE A 174 6.39 -10.65 4.22
N LEU A 175 7.43 -9.92 4.63
CA LEU A 175 8.80 -10.16 4.19
C LEU A 175 9.24 -11.59 4.51
N GLN A 176 8.95 -12.08 5.72
CA GLN A 176 9.23 -13.46 6.09
C GLN A 176 8.45 -14.45 5.21
N SER A 177 7.16 -14.19 4.94
CA SER A 177 6.36 -15.01 4.03
C SER A 177 6.96 -15.07 2.62
N SER A 178 7.54 -13.97 2.15
CA SER A 178 8.28 -13.90 0.88
C SER A 178 9.52 -14.79 0.89
N ILE A 179 10.32 -14.72 1.95
CA ILE A 179 11.53 -15.54 2.14
C ILE A 179 11.15 -17.02 2.17
N ASP A 180 10.16 -17.40 2.96
CA ASP A 180 9.71 -18.78 3.11
C ASP A 180 9.21 -19.36 1.78
N LEU A 181 8.45 -18.58 1.01
CA LEU A 181 7.99 -18.97 -0.32
C LEU A 181 9.15 -19.19 -1.29
N SER A 182 10.12 -18.28 -1.31
CA SER A 182 11.30 -18.40 -2.17
C SER A 182 12.13 -19.66 -1.83
N ASN A 183 12.25 -19.99 -0.55
CA ASN A 183 12.95 -21.19 -0.08
C ASN A 183 12.18 -22.47 -0.45
N ALA A 184 10.86 -22.46 -0.32
CA ALA A 184 10.01 -23.58 -0.70
C ALA A 184 10.07 -23.86 -2.22
N MET A 185 10.03 -22.81 -3.04
CA MET A 185 10.22 -22.91 -4.49
C MET A 185 11.62 -23.44 -4.84
N ASN A 186 12.68 -22.91 -4.22
CA ASN A 186 14.05 -23.40 -4.43
C ASN A 186 14.20 -24.88 -4.07
N SER A 187 13.62 -25.30 -2.95
CA SER A 187 13.65 -26.71 -2.51
C SER A 187 12.93 -27.62 -3.50
N THR A 188 11.79 -27.18 -4.03
CA THR A 188 11.03 -27.91 -5.06
C THR A 188 11.83 -27.98 -6.37
N LYS A 189 12.35 -26.84 -6.84
CA LYS A 189 13.17 -26.72 -8.05
C LYS A 189 14.40 -27.65 -8.01
N ASN A 190 15.09 -27.69 -6.86
CA ASN A 190 16.30 -28.46 -6.68
C ASN A 190 16.04 -29.97 -6.52
N SER A 191 14.83 -30.37 -6.12
CA SER A 191 14.44 -31.79 -6.02
C SER A 191 13.95 -32.37 -7.34
N LEU A 192 13.70 -31.54 -8.37
CA LEU A 192 13.30 -32.01 -9.69
C LEU A 192 14.39 -32.88 -10.32
N SER A 193 13.99 -34.05 -10.82
CA SER A 193 14.88 -34.90 -11.61
C SER A 193 15.26 -34.21 -12.92
N PRO A 194 16.55 -34.15 -13.29
CA PRO A 194 17.01 -33.48 -14.51
C PRO A 194 16.47 -34.08 -15.81
N ASN A 195 15.96 -35.31 -15.76
CA ASN A 195 15.52 -36.05 -16.94
C ASN A 195 14.02 -36.37 -16.93
N SER A 196 13.25 -35.90 -15.94
CA SER A 196 11.82 -36.21 -15.84
C SER A 196 10.95 -34.98 -16.08
N PRO A 197 9.94 -35.06 -16.98
CA PRO A 197 9.62 -36.20 -17.87
C PRO A 197 10.60 -36.32 -19.05
N ASN A 198 11.30 -35.24 -19.38
CA ASN A 198 12.46 -35.19 -20.28
C ASN A 198 13.29 -33.95 -19.93
N THR A 199 14.53 -33.89 -20.40
CA THR A 199 15.48 -32.81 -20.07
C THR A 199 14.98 -31.43 -20.48
N ALA A 200 14.34 -31.29 -21.65
CA ALA A 200 13.84 -30.00 -22.11
C ALA A 200 12.72 -29.44 -21.22
N THR A 201 11.76 -30.30 -20.84
CA THR A 201 10.66 -29.91 -19.94
C THR A 201 11.18 -29.59 -18.55
N ALA A 202 12.10 -30.40 -18.02
CA ALA A 202 12.71 -30.15 -16.72
C ALA A 202 13.47 -28.81 -16.69
N GLN A 203 14.16 -28.45 -17.78
CA GLN A 203 14.84 -27.16 -17.90
C GLN A 203 13.84 -26.00 -17.91
N ILE A 204 12.80 -26.07 -18.74
CA ILE A 204 11.74 -25.04 -18.79
C ILE A 204 11.13 -24.82 -17.41
N VAL A 205 10.85 -25.90 -16.66
CA VAL A 205 10.30 -25.80 -15.30
C VAL A 205 11.27 -25.08 -14.36
N ARG A 206 12.57 -25.40 -14.41
CA ARG A 206 13.58 -24.72 -13.58
C ARG A 206 13.71 -23.25 -13.92
N ASP A 207 13.74 -22.90 -15.21
CA ASP A 207 13.84 -21.52 -15.66
C ASP A 207 12.63 -20.69 -15.19
N ASN A 208 11.42 -21.25 -15.28
CA ASN A 208 10.22 -20.58 -14.77
C ASN A 208 10.24 -20.44 -13.23
N TYR A 209 10.76 -21.43 -12.50
CA TYR A 209 10.96 -21.31 -11.06
C TYR A 209 11.97 -20.22 -10.73
N ASP A 210 13.09 -20.12 -11.44
CA ASP A 210 14.10 -19.07 -11.22
C ASP A 210 13.50 -17.67 -11.41
N LEU A 211 12.71 -17.47 -12.46
CA LEU A 211 12.00 -16.22 -12.70
C LEU A 211 10.99 -15.91 -11.58
N ALA A 212 10.20 -16.90 -11.14
CA ALA A 212 9.24 -16.72 -10.04
C ALA A 212 9.94 -16.43 -8.71
N ILE A 213 11.04 -17.12 -8.39
CA ILE A 213 11.85 -16.92 -7.18
C ILE A 213 12.43 -15.50 -7.15
N ASN A 214 13.04 -15.07 -8.26
CA ASN A 214 13.56 -13.71 -8.38
C ASN A 214 12.46 -12.68 -8.16
N SER A 215 11.27 -12.90 -8.71
CA SER A 215 10.11 -12.02 -8.52
C SER A 215 9.70 -11.93 -7.04
N VAL A 216 9.65 -13.06 -6.33
CA VAL A 216 9.32 -13.12 -4.89
C VAL A 216 10.39 -12.38 -4.07
N LEU A 217 11.67 -12.55 -4.39
CA LEU A 217 12.75 -11.82 -3.70
C LEU A 217 12.68 -10.30 -3.96
N SER A 218 12.30 -9.88 -5.16
CA SER A 218 12.09 -8.45 -5.48
C SER A 218 10.95 -7.86 -4.66
N ILE A 219 9.83 -8.58 -4.44
CA ILE A 219 8.76 -8.15 -3.52
C ILE A 219 9.33 -7.88 -2.12
N GLY A 220 10.13 -8.82 -1.59
CA GLY A 220 10.77 -8.68 -0.29
C GLY A 220 11.68 -7.45 -0.20
N THR A 221 12.47 -7.19 -1.25
CA THR A 221 13.32 -6.00 -1.35
C THR A 221 12.51 -4.71 -1.30
N HIS A 222 11.44 -4.62 -2.10
CA HIS A 222 10.57 -3.44 -2.12
C HIS A 222 9.84 -3.21 -0.80
N LEU A 223 9.36 -4.26 -0.13
CA LEU A 223 8.81 -4.19 1.22
C LEU A 223 9.83 -3.65 2.23
N ASN A 224 11.07 -4.15 2.19
CA ASN A 224 12.11 -3.68 3.10
C ASN A 224 12.43 -2.20 2.86
N ASN A 225 12.40 -1.75 1.61
CA ASN A 225 12.60 -0.34 1.26
C ASN A 225 11.50 0.57 1.83
N MET A 226 10.31 0.07 2.18
CA MET A 226 9.28 0.89 2.83
C MET A 226 9.62 1.30 4.27
N LYS A 227 10.57 0.61 4.92
CA LYS A 227 10.83 0.81 6.36
C LYS A 227 11.52 2.13 6.68
N SER A 228 12.51 2.54 5.88
CA SER A 228 13.24 3.79 6.12
C SER A 228 12.34 5.04 6.15
N PRO A 229 11.42 5.28 5.20
CA PRO A 229 10.55 6.46 5.29
C PRO A 229 9.56 6.35 6.46
N LEU A 230 9.18 5.15 6.89
CA LEU A 230 8.37 4.98 8.11
C LEU A 230 9.16 5.31 9.37
N ASP A 231 10.45 4.97 9.43
CA ASP A 231 11.34 5.36 10.53
C ASP A 231 11.53 6.88 10.58
N GLU A 232 11.70 7.52 9.44
CA GLU A 232 11.79 8.99 9.35
C GLU A 232 10.47 9.67 9.77
N MET A 233 9.33 9.14 9.34
CA MET A 233 8.00 9.61 9.79
C MET A 233 7.86 9.48 11.31
N LEU A 234 8.26 8.33 11.88
CA LEU A 234 8.18 8.06 13.31
C LEU A 234 9.05 9.04 14.12
N ASN A 235 10.30 9.25 13.69
CA ASN A 235 11.20 10.21 14.33
C ASN A 235 10.62 11.62 14.31
N THR A 236 10.04 12.02 13.17
CA THR A 236 9.41 13.33 13.02
C THR A 236 8.18 13.48 13.95
N VAL A 237 7.39 12.41 14.12
CA VAL A 237 6.26 12.40 15.08
C VAL A 237 6.72 12.56 16.52
N TYR A 238 7.84 11.94 16.90
CA TYR A 238 8.41 12.15 18.23
C TYR A 238 8.86 13.60 18.44
N SER A 239 9.51 14.21 17.45
CA SER A 239 9.89 15.62 17.52
C SER A 239 8.67 16.53 17.62
N ILE A 240 7.62 16.28 16.83
CA ILE A 240 6.36 17.05 16.89
C ILE A 240 5.72 16.94 18.28
N LYS A 241 5.68 15.75 18.86
CA LYS A 241 5.12 15.54 20.19
C LYS A 241 5.87 16.36 21.24
N GLU A 242 7.20 16.34 21.17
CA GLU A 242 8.06 17.10 22.08
C GLU A 242 7.84 18.60 21.92
N GLU A 243 7.78 19.09 20.69
CA GLU A 243 7.52 20.50 20.37
C GLU A 243 6.18 20.99 20.94
N VAL A 244 5.12 20.18 20.79
CA VAL A 244 3.80 20.47 21.37
C VAL A 244 3.85 20.53 22.88
N ASN A 245 4.58 19.62 23.54
CA ASN A 245 4.74 19.67 25.00
C ASN A 245 5.45 20.95 25.44
N GLN A 246 6.54 21.34 24.77
CA GLN A 246 7.31 22.54 25.08
C GLN A 246 6.48 23.82 24.90
N TYR A 247 5.66 23.87 23.85
CA TYR A 247 4.75 24.99 23.62
C TYR A 247 3.65 25.09 24.70
N VAL A 248 3.03 23.96 25.06
CA VAL A 248 2.02 23.91 26.14
C VAL A 248 2.63 24.30 27.50
N ASP A 249 3.86 23.90 27.76
CA ASP A 249 4.63 24.28 28.95
C ASP A 249 5.16 25.72 28.88
N THR A 250 4.80 26.48 27.84
CA THR A 250 5.15 27.90 27.62
C THR A 250 6.65 28.17 27.48
N LEU A 251 7.42 27.15 27.08
CA LEU A 251 8.86 27.24 26.84
C LEU A 251 9.20 27.84 25.46
N LEU A 252 8.20 27.96 24.59
CA LEU A 252 8.32 28.45 23.22
C LEU A 252 7.35 29.59 22.98
N THR A 253 7.77 30.56 22.16
CA THR A 253 6.85 31.57 21.61
C THR A 253 6.02 30.98 20.47
N ASP A 254 4.89 31.62 20.15
CA ASP A 254 4.07 31.24 18.98
C ASP A 254 4.89 31.21 17.68
N GLN A 255 5.85 32.11 17.53
CA GLN A 255 6.69 32.17 16.34
C GLN A 255 7.61 30.96 16.25
N GLU A 256 8.33 30.64 17.34
CA GLU A 256 9.24 29.49 17.40
C GLU A 256 8.49 28.19 17.13
N TYR A 257 7.38 27.97 17.85
CA TYR A 257 6.53 26.79 17.67
C TYR A 257 6.07 26.63 16.22
N MET A 258 5.59 27.71 15.59
CA MET A 258 5.09 27.64 14.21
C MET A 258 6.22 27.39 13.20
N ASP A 259 7.40 27.97 13.39
CA ASP A 259 8.57 27.77 12.52
C ASP A 259 9.09 26.32 12.61
N ASP A 260 9.15 25.76 13.81
CA ASP A 260 9.59 24.38 14.04
C ASP A 260 8.56 23.37 13.55
N MET A 261 7.26 23.58 13.83
CA MET A 261 6.17 22.76 13.29
C MET A 261 6.11 22.78 11.76
N ASN A 262 6.38 23.92 11.13
CA ASN A 262 6.49 24.02 9.67
C ASN A 262 7.65 23.16 9.14
N THR A 263 8.81 23.21 9.80
CA THR A 263 9.99 22.44 9.42
C THR A 263 9.75 20.94 9.56
N MET A 264 9.19 20.51 10.68
CA MET A 264 8.87 19.10 10.91
C MET A 264 7.78 18.59 9.96
N MET A 265 6.74 19.38 9.68
CA MET A 265 5.71 18.99 8.71
C MET A 265 6.28 18.81 7.30
N ARG A 266 7.22 19.66 6.87
CA ARG A 266 7.92 19.49 5.60
C ARG A 266 8.67 18.14 5.56
N SER A 267 9.43 17.83 6.61
CA SER A 267 10.12 16.54 6.74
C SER A 267 9.15 15.36 6.70
N PHE A 268 8.03 15.44 7.43
CA PHE A 268 7.00 14.41 7.43
C PHE A 268 6.38 14.18 6.04
N LEU A 269 6.09 15.26 5.30
CA LEU A 269 5.56 15.20 3.94
C LEU A 269 6.58 14.60 2.94
N PHE A 270 7.87 14.90 3.10
CA PHE A 270 8.92 14.27 2.29
C PHE A 270 8.95 12.76 2.50
N SER A 271 9.04 12.30 3.74
CA SER A 271 9.06 10.87 4.06
C SER A 271 7.76 10.18 3.66
N SER A 272 6.61 10.85 3.83
CA SER A 272 5.31 10.36 3.34
C SER A 272 5.28 10.20 1.82
N THR A 273 5.92 11.09 1.06
CA THR A 273 6.00 11.01 -0.41
C THR A 273 6.93 9.90 -0.87
N THR A 274 8.04 9.70 -0.16
CA THR A 274 8.93 8.54 -0.36
C THR A 274 8.17 7.24 -0.10
N PHE A 275 7.43 7.16 1.00
CA PHE A 275 6.61 6.01 1.33
C PHE A 275 5.51 5.76 0.30
N TYR A 276 4.81 6.81 -0.14
CA TYR A 276 3.79 6.74 -1.18
C TYR A 276 4.35 6.14 -2.46
N SER A 277 5.48 6.69 -2.90
CA SER A 277 6.21 6.26 -4.08
C SER A 277 6.56 4.78 -4.01
N ARG A 278 7.10 4.30 -2.89
CA ARG A 278 7.46 2.88 -2.69
C ARG A 278 6.24 1.96 -2.58
N SER A 279 5.08 2.49 -2.18
CA SER A 279 3.84 1.71 -2.01
C SER A 279 3.02 1.57 -3.29
N ILE A 280 3.19 2.49 -4.25
CA ILE A 280 2.31 2.55 -5.40
C ILE A 280 2.41 1.32 -6.31
N LEU A 281 3.60 0.72 -6.46
CA LEU A 281 3.82 -0.52 -7.22
C LEU A 281 2.78 -1.56 -6.82
N PHE A 282 2.72 -1.85 -5.54
CA PHE A 282 1.90 -2.91 -4.99
C PHE A 282 0.41 -2.59 -5.01
N THR A 283 0.03 -1.31 -4.91
CA THR A 283 -1.36 -0.91 -5.08
C THR A 283 -1.87 -1.17 -6.51
N ARG A 284 -1.00 -1.00 -7.51
CA ARG A 284 -1.30 -1.24 -8.93
C ARG A 284 -1.32 -2.72 -9.29
N LEU A 285 -0.63 -3.57 -8.51
CA LEU A 285 -0.64 -5.01 -8.76
C LEU A 285 -2.06 -5.60 -8.69
N LYS A 286 -2.98 -5.04 -7.88
CA LYS A 286 -4.36 -5.54 -7.76
C LYS A 286 -5.07 -5.72 -9.09
N ASP A 287 -4.86 -4.81 -10.04
CA ASP A 287 -5.54 -4.86 -11.35
C ASP A 287 -4.99 -6.00 -12.24
N PHE A 288 -3.88 -6.61 -11.83
CA PHE A 288 -3.28 -7.75 -12.50
C PHE A 288 -3.58 -9.09 -11.81
N PHE A 289 -4.32 -9.14 -10.69
CA PHE A 289 -4.61 -10.36 -9.92
C PHE A 289 -6.10 -10.59 -9.67
#